data_AF-A0A1Y6KWC5-F1
#
_entry.id   AF-A0A1Y6KWC5-F1
#
_cell.length_a   1.000
_cell.length_b   1.000
_cell.length_c   1.000
_cell.angle_alpha   90.00
_cell.angle_beta   90.00
_cell.angle_gamma   90.00
#
_symmetry.space_group_name_H-M   'P 1'
#
loop_
_entity.id
_entity.type
_entity.pdbx_description
1 polymer ?
#
loop_
_entity_poly.entity_id
_entity_poly.type
_entity_poly.pdbx_seq_one_letter_code
_entity_poly.pdbx_strand_id
1 'polypeptide(L)' 'MSEIKLMYLCEICGESEYLEGDHTIICICGHIQSIPDDEIIFDSV' A
#
# COMPACT_ATOMS: atom_id res chain seq x y z
N MET A 1 11.39 3.26 -19.16
CA MET A 1 11.41 2.70 -17.79
C MET A 1 9.96 2.60 -17.38
N SER A 2 9.41 1.40 -17.23
CA SER A 2 8.01 1.23 -16.82
C SER A 2 7.92 1.46 -15.32
N GLU A 3 7.25 2.53 -14.91
CA GLU A 3 6.92 2.78 -13.52
C GLU A 3 6.04 1.63 -13.01
N ILE A 4 6.56 0.80 -12.12
CA ILE A 4 5.77 -0.19 -11.41
C ILE A 4 4.93 0.60 -10.40
N LYS A 5 3.64 0.81 -10.70
CA LYS A 5 2.69 1.26 -9.70
C LYS A 5 2.56 0.14 -8.66
N LEU A 6 3.11 0.36 -7.47
CA LEU A 6 2.85 -0.48 -6.31
C LEU A 6 1.34 -0.43 -6.05
N MET A 7 0.66 -1.54 -6.28
CA MET A 7 -0.70 -1.74 -5.77
C MET A 7 -0.56 -2.20 -4.33
N TYR A 8 -1.03 -1.38 -3.41
CA TYR A 8 -1.18 -1.79 -2.01
C TYR A 8 -2.44 -2.63 -1.86
N LEU A 9 -2.32 -3.72 -1.10
CA LEU A 9 -3.38 -4.65 -0.79
C LEU A 9 -3.57 -4.69 0.72
N CYS A 10 -4.81 -4.81 1.14
CA CYS A 10 -5.12 -4.84 2.56
C CYS A 10 -4.55 -6.08 3.21
N GLU A 11 -3.81 -5.91 4.30
CA GLU A 11 -3.22 -7.04 5.04
C GLU A 11 -4.27 -7.98 5.64
N ILE A 12 -5.52 -7.53 5.79
CA ILE A 12 -6.60 -8.33 6.37
C ILE A 12 -7.38 -9.12 5.34
N CYS A 13 -7.85 -8.46 4.27
CA CYS A 13 -8.72 -9.11 3.28
C CYS A 13 -8.02 -9.40 1.94
N GLY A 14 -6.82 -8.87 1.70
CA GLY A 14 -6.08 -9.06 0.44
C GLY A 14 -6.68 -8.35 -0.77
N GLU A 15 -7.74 -7.56 -0.56
CA GLU A 15 -8.39 -6.79 -1.61
C GLU A 15 -7.67 -5.46 -1.86
N SER A 16 -7.84 -4.92 -3.08
CA SER A 16 -7.33 -3.61 -3.44
C SER A 16 -8.01 -2.52 -2.64
N GLU A 17 -7.23 -1.53 -2.23
CA GLU A 17 -7.68 -0.53 -1.29
C GLU A 17 -7.89 0.83 -1.95
N TYR A 18 -8.64 1.69 -1.27
CA TYR A 18 -8.76 3.09 -1.64
C TYR A 18 -7.63 3.88 -0.99
N LEU A 19 -6.78 4.52 -1.81
CA LEU A 19 -5.69 5.37 -1.34
C LEU A 19 -6.22 6.77 -1.03
N GLU A 20 -6.10 7.20 0.22
CA GLU A 20 -6.49 8.54 0.67
C GLU A 20 -5.24 9.33 1.11
N GLY A 21 -4.78 10.25 0.25
CA GLY A 21 -3.63 11.11 0.53
C GLY A 21 -2.26 10.42 0.51
N ASP A 22 -1.23 11.14 0.96
CA ASP A 22 0.15 10.67 1.06
C ASP A 22 0.31 9.83 2.33
N HIS A 23 0.19 8.50 2.21
CA HIS A 23 0.53 7.48 3.21
C HIS A 23 -0.61 6.91 4.06
N THR A 24 -1.87 7.12 3.68
CA THR A 24 -3.00 6.43 4.30
C THR A 24 -3.77 5.61 3.26
N ILE A 25 -4.05 4.36 3.64
CA ILE A 25 -4.86 3.44 2.86
C ILE A 25 -6.13 3.10 3.64
N ILE A 26 -7.27 3.23 2.96
CA ILE A 26 -8.57 2.85 3.48
C ILE A 26 -9.06 1.65 2.67
N CYS A 27 -9.12 0.49 3.31
CA CYS A 27 -9.68 -0.68 2.69
C CYS A 27 -11.21 -0.65 2.70
N ILE A 28 -11.83 -1.20 1.66
CA ILE A 28 -13.28 -1.40 1.56
C ILE A 28 -13.85 -2.26 2.71
N CYS A 29 -13.03 -3.07 3.38
CA CYS A 29 -13.45 -3.86 4.54
C CYS A 29 -13.58 -3.02 5.82
N GLY A 30 -13.20 -1.73 5.77
CA GLY A 30 -13.20 -0.81 6.92
C GLY A 30 -11.89 -0.79 7.70
N HIS A 31 -10.88 -1.55 7.26
CA HIS A 31 -9.53 -1.47 7.82
C HIS A 31 -8.82 -0.22 7.31
N ILE A 32 -8.14 0.51 8.20
CA ILE A 32 -7.31 1.67 7.85
C ILE A 32 -5.86 1.29 8.12
N GLN A 33 -5.05 1.29 7.07
CA GLN A 33 -3.64 0.95 7.09
C GLN A 33 -2.81 2.20 6.77
N SER A 34 -1.79 2.48 7.56
CA SER A 34 -0.80 3.50 7.21
C SER A 34 0.28 2.87 6.36
N ILE A 35 0.59 3.50 5.23
CA ILE A 35 1.76 3.11 4.44
C ILE A 35 2.97 3.59 5.24
N PRO A 36 3.91 2.70 5.60
CA PRO A 36 5.14 3.18 6.19
C PRO A 36 5.82 4.15 5.21
N ASP A 37 6.27 5.30 5.71
CA ASP A 37 7.17 6.25 5.02
C ASP A 37 8.52 5.62 4.63
N ASP A 38 8.70 4.31 4.86
CA ASP A 38 9.96 3.60 4.71
C ASP A 38 10.44 3.69 3.27
N GLU A 39 11.49 4.50 3.11
CA GLU A 39 12.36 4.55 1.95
C GLU A 39 12.67 3.12 1.49
N ILE A 40 12.00 2.71 0.42
CA ILE A 40 12.41 1.70 -0.57
C ILE A 40 13.57 0.80 -0.09
N ILE A 41 13.31 -0.15 0.81
CA ILE A 41 14.27 -1.24 1.05
C ILE A 41 14.05 -2.26 -0.06
N PHE A 42 14.64 -2.00 -1.22
CA PHE A 42 14.96 -3.06 -2.18
C PHE A 42 16.08 -3.91 -1.55
N ASP A 43 15.70 -4.92 -0.76
CA ASP A 43 16.64 -5.99 -0.43
C ASP A 43 16.76 -6.90 -1.66
N SER A 44 17.84 -6.69 -2.41
CA SER A 44 18.23 -7.55 -3.53
C SER A 44 19.00 -8.74 -2.96
N VAL A 45 18.38 -9.92 -2.92
CA VAL A 45 19.05 -11.22 -2.71
C VAL A 45 18.70 -12.21 -3.81
#